data_AF-A0A8E0IGN4-F1
#
_entry.id   AF-A0A8E0IGN4-F1
#
_cell.length_a   1.000
_cell.length_b   1.000
_cell.length_c   1.000
_cell.angle_alpha   90.00
_cell.angle_beta   90.00
_cell.angle_gamma   90.00
#
_symmetry.space_group_name_H-M   'P 1'
#
loop_
_entity.id
_entity.type
_entity.pdbx_description
1 polymer ?
#
loop_
_entity_poly.entity_id
_entity_poly.type
_entity_poly.pdbx_seq_one_letter_code
_entity_poly.pdbx_strand_id
1 'polypeptide(L)'
;MDYTESVAYIHSFPRLAKTGDHQRILTLLHALGDPQKRGHYIHVTGTNGKGSAANAIAHILEASGLSVGLYTSPFIMRFNERMMIDHQPIPDAELVKAVAVGQQALTQLRQATPDFGVTEFEFITALAFWYFDQKQVDLAVIEVGIGGDTDSTNVITPVVSVLTEVALDHQKLLGDTITAIATHKAGIIKPHVPVVTGNLVPDADAVVAAKVAATASTWLRF
;
A
#
# COMPACT_ATOMS: atom_id res chain seq x y z
N MET A 1 -16.05 -4.74 -20.16
CA MET A 1 -14.69 -4.37 -20.60
C MET A 1 -13.89 -5.65 -20.72
N ASP A 2 -13.07 -5.78 -21.75
CA ASP A 2 -12.03 -6.81 -21.80
C ASP A 2 -10.80 -6.41 -20.96
N TYR A 3 -9.75 -7.24 -20.97
CA TYR A 3 -8.51 -6.96 -20.24
C TYR A 3 -7.86 -5.63 -20.67
N THR A 4 -7.74 -5.40 -21.98
CA THR A 4 -7.06 -4.23 -22.53
C THR A 4 -7.82 -2.95 -22.16
N GLU A 5 -9.14 -2.97 -22.29
CA GLU A 5 -10.02 -1.87 -21.88
C GLU A 5 -9.95 -1.62 -20.38
N SER A 6 -9.84 -2.67 -19.57
CA SER A 6 -9.76 -2.55 -18.10
C SER A 6 -8.45 -1.88 -17.66
N VAL A 7 -7.32 -2.25 -18.27
CA VAL A 7 -6.03 -1.60 -18.02
C VAL A 7 -6.04 -0.15 -18.50
N ALA A 8 -6.60 0.10 -19.70
CA ALA A 8 -6.76 1.46 -20.21
C ALA A 8 -7.65 2.32 -19.28
N TYR A 9 -8.73 1.75 -18.74
CA TYR A 9 -9.59 2.42 -17.76
C TYR A 9 -8.82 2.80 -16.50
N ILE A 10 -8.01 1.90 -15.95
CA ILE A 10 -7.15 2.19 -14.78
C ILE A 10 -6.21 3.37 -15.06
N HIS A 11 -5.55 3.40 -16.22
CA HIS A 11 -4.63 4.48 -16.59
C HIS A 11 -5.33 5.80 -16.98
N SER A 12 -6.67 5.81 -17.09
CA SER A 12 -7.44 7.01 -17.42
C SER A 12 -7.73 7.91 -16.21
N PHE A 13 -7.46 7.43 -14.99
CA PHE A 13 -7.79 8.15 -13.76
C PHE A 13 -6.98 9.46 -13.64
N PRO A 14 -7.61 10.52 -13.11
CA PRO A 14 -6.98 11.83 -13.05
C PRO A 14 -5.84 11.89 -12.03
N ARG A 15 -4.92 12.83 -12.24
CA ARG A 15 -4.01 13.29 -11.18
C ARG A 15 -4.76 14.30 -10.31
N LEU A 16 -5.09 13.92 -9.09
CA LEU A 16 -5.73 14.79 -8.10
C LEU A 16 -4.70 15.31 -7.11
N ALA A 17 -5.03 16.43 -6.45
CA ALA A 17 -4.21 16.96 -5.36
C ALA A 17 -4.08 15.93 -4.23
N LYS A 18 -2.87 15.80 -3.68
CA LYS A 18 -2.62 14.97 -2.50
C LYS A 18 -3.14 15.71 -1.27
N THR A 19 -4.29 15.29 -0.75
CA THR A 19 -4.91 15.89 0.45
C THR A 19 -4.28 15.36 1.74
N GLY A 20 -3.76 14.12 1.71
CA GLY A 20 -3.06 13.48 2.83
C GLY A 20 -3.94 12.95 3.95
N ASP A 21 -5.26 13.08 3.82
CA ASP A 21 -6.27 12.66 4.79
C ASP A 21 -6.92 11.29 4.47
N HIS A 22 -6.50 10.69 3.35
CA HIS A 22 -7.01 9.42 2.81
C HIS A 22 -8.51 9.38 2.52
N GLN A 23 -9.23 10.51 2.55
CA GLN A 23 -10.71 10.49 2.51
C GLN A 23 -11.25 9.86 1.22
N ARG A 24 -10.60 10.12 0.08
CA ARG A 24 -11.00 9.56 -1.21
C ARG A 24 -10.91 8.03 -1.24
N ILE A 25 -9.75 7.48 -0.84
CA ILE A 25 -9.59 6.02 -0.80
C ILE A 25 -10.45 5.38 0.29
N LEU A 26 -10.58 6.00 1.47
CA LEU A 26 -11.46 5.48 2.54
C LEU A 26 -12.92 5.44 2.09
N THR A 27 -13.38 6.44 1.35
CA THR A 27 -14.75 6.46 0.78
C THR A 27 -14.95 5.32 -0.22
N LEU A 28 -13.98 5.09 -1.12
CA LEU A 28 -14.04 3.98 -2.07
C LEU A 28 -13.98 2.61 -1.37
N LEU A 29 -13.08 2.44 -0.40
CA LEU A 29 -12.95 1.21 0.39
C LEU A 29 -14.22 0.91 1.18
N HIS A 30 -14.85 1.93 1.75
CA HIS A 30 -16.12 1.77 2.44
C HIS A 30 -17.22 1.26 1.49
N ALA A 31 -17.32 1.81 0.27
CA ALA A 31 -18.23 1.31 -0.76
C ALA A 31 -17.92 -0.14 -1.22
N LEU A 32 -16.66 -0.58 -1.05
CA LEU A 32 -16.21 -1.96 -1.30
C LEU A 32 -16.38 -2.89 -0.09
N GLY A 33 -16.98 -2.41 1.01
CA GLY A 33 -17.24 -3.21 2.21
C GLY A 33 -16.09 -3.25 3.22
N ASP A 34 -15.22 -2.25 3.21
CA ASP A 34 -14.07 -2.12 4.11
C ASP A 34 -13.10 -3.35 4.12
N PRO A 35 -12.65 -3.84 2.95
CA PRO A 35 -11.80 -5.03 2.87
C PRO A 35 -10.45 -4.86 3.59
N GLN A 36 -9.93 -3.63 3.66
CA GLN A 36 -8.69 -3.28 4.37
C GLN A 36 -8.77 -3.50 5.89
N LYS A 37 -9.96 -3.75 6.45
CA LYS A 37 -10.16 -3.98 7.89
C LYS A 37 -10.24 -5.47 8.26
N ARG A 38 -10.22 -6.38 7.28
CA ARG A 38 -10.53 -7.81 7.49
C ARG A 38 -9.32 -8.74 7.47
N GLY A 39 -8.23 -8.34 6.82
CA GLY A 39 -7.02 -9.17 6.68
C GLY A 39 -5.93 -8.87 7.71
N HIS A 40 -4.86 -9.66 7.64
CA HIS A 40 -3.58 -9.36 8.27
C HIS A 40 -2.63 -8.75 7.25
N TYR A 41 -1.79 -7.80 7.67
CA TYR A 41 -0.93 -7.07 6.75
C TYR A 41 0.50 -6.91 7.26
N ILE A 42 1.47 -6.95 6.35
CA ILE A 42 2.82 -6.42 6.58
C ILE A 42 2.96 -5.18 5.71
N HIS A 43 3.31 -4.04 6.31
CA HIS A 43 3.36 -2.76 5.59
C HIS A 43 4.79 -2.32 5.39
N VAL A 44 5.24 -2.18 4.14
CA VAL A 44 6.66 -2.00 3.78
C VAL A 44 6.86 -0.64 3.12
N THR A 45 7.75 0.18 3.68
CA THR A 45 8.24 1.41 3.07
C THR A 45 9.77 1.48 3.09
N GLY A 46 10.31 2.48 2.39
CA GLY A 46 11.74 2.75 2.30
C GLY A 46 12.05 3.65 1.11
N THR A 47 13.26 4.20 1.04
CA THR A 47 13.73 4.86 -0.19
C THR A 47 14.11 3.80 -1.22
N ASN A 48 15.00 2.87 -0.84
CA ASN A 48 15.37 1.72 -1.67
C ASN A 48 15.00 0.39 -1.00
N GLY A 49 14.93 -0.67 -1.79
CA GLY A 49 14.77 -2.04 -1.27
C GLY A 49 13.37 -2.41 -0.79
N LYS A 50 12.38 -1.50 -0.85
CA LYS A 50 10.99 -1.78 -0.43
C LYS A 50 10.36 -2.96 -1.18
N GLY A 51 10.45 -2.97 -2.52
CA GLY A 51 9.98 -4.10 -3.33
C GLY A 51 10.76 -5.39 -3.10
N SER A 52 12.09 -5.32 -2.97
CA SER A 52 12.93 -6.50 -2.69
C SER A 52 12.61 -7.13 -1.33
N ALA A 53 12.44 -6.30 -0.29
CA ALA A 53 12.05 -6.75 1.04
C ALA A 53 10.64 -7.34 1.02
N ALA A 54 9.66 -6.66 0.40
CA ALA A 54 8.29 -7.15 0.27
C ALA A 54 8.23 -8.52 -0.42
N ASN A 55 8.96 -8.69 -1.52
CA ASN A 55 9.05 -9.94 -2.27
C ASN A 55 9.67 -11.07 -1.43
N ALA A 56 10.79 -10.80 -0.74
CA ALA A 56 11.45 -11.79 0.11
C ALA A 56 10.57 -12.21 1.31
N ILE A 57 9.89 -11.25 1.94
CA ILE A 57 8.94 -11.50 3.03
C ILE A 57 7.82 -12.42 2.53
N ALA A 58 7.21 -12.11 1.38
CA ALA A 58 6.15 -12.92 0.80
C ALA A 58 6.62 -14.36 0.54
N HIS A 59 7.78 -14.55 -0.11
CA HIS A 59 8.32 -15.89 -0.37
C HIS A 59 8.58 -16.71 0.90
N ILE A 60 9.11 -16.09 1.96
CA ILE A 60 9.37 -16.81 3.21
C ILE A 60 8.06 -17.26 3.86
N LEU A 61 7.03 -16.41 3.84
CA LEU A 61 5.72 -16.72 4.40
C LEU A 61 4.99 -17.79 3.58
N GLU A 62 5.04 -17.71 2.25
CA GLU A 62 4.52 -18.74 1.35
C GLU A 62 5.20 -20.09 1.59
N ALA A 63 6.53 -20.11 1.73
CA ALA A 63 7.29 -21.32 2.02
C ALA A 63 6.93 -21.94 3.39
N SER A 64 6.33 -21.17 4.30
CA SER A 64 5.80 -21.67 5.57
C SER A 64 4.39 -22.25 5.47
N GLY A 65 3.77 -22.18 4.29
CA GLY A 65 2.45 -22.73 3.99
C GLY A 65 1.27 -21.74 4.10
N LEU A 66 1.55 -20.45 4.29
CA LEU A 66 0.52 -19.40 4.26
C LEU A 66 0.18 -19.03 2.82
N SER A 67 -1.07 -18.69 2.55
CA SER A 67 -1.46 -17.99 1.32
C SER A 67 -1.22 -16.49 1.49
N VAL A 68 -0.38 -15.91 0.62
CA VAL A 68 0.14 -14.56 0.78
C VAL A 68 -0.23 -13.67 -0.40
N GLY A 69 -0.92 -12.57 -0.11
CA GLY A 69 -1.09 -11.47 -1.05
C GLY A 69 0.18 -10.62 -1.11
N LEU A 70 0.59 -10.18 -2.29
CA LEU A 70 1.70 -9.25 -2.49
C LEU A 70 1.24 -8.08 -3.36
N TYR A 71 1.30 -6.87 -2.80
CA TYR A 71 1.01 -5.62 -3.52
C TYR A 71 2.30 -4.80 -3.68
N THR A 72 2.75 -4.63 -4.92
CA THR A 72 4.02 -3.96 -5.25
C THR A 72 3.86 -2.93 -6.34
N SER A 73 4.80 -1.97 -6.41
CA SER A 73 4.81 -0.96 -7.47
C SER A 73 6.21 -0.40 -7.79
N PRO A 74 6.51 -0.08 -9.05
CA PRO A 74 5.70 -0.33 -10.26
C PRO A 74 5.72 -1.83 -10.68
N PHE A 75 4.95 -2.18 -11.72
CA PHE A 75 5.17 -3.46 -12.42
C PHE A 75 6.40 -3.38 -13.34
N ILE A 76 6.92 -4.52 -13.76
CA ILE A 76 8.07 -4.62 -14.67
C ILE A 76 7.60 -4.89 -16.11
N MET A 77 6.87 -5.98 -16.34
CA MET A 77 6.45 -6.37 -17.70
C MET A 77 4.95 -6.15 -17.92
N ARG A 78 4.13 -6.48 -16.93
CA ARG A 78 2.67 -6.46 -17.06
C ARG A 78 1.96 -5.93 -15.82
N PHE A 79 0.87 -5.19 -16.05
CA PHE A 79 0.08 -4.57 -14.98
C PHE A 79 -0.27 -5.51 -13.81
N ASN A 80 -0.62 -6.76 -14.14
CA ASN A 80 -1.04 -7.78 -13.18
C ASN A 80 0.00 -8.05 -12.09
N GLU A 81 1.29 -7.79 -12.35
CA GLU A 81 2.37 -7.99 -11.37
C GLU A 81 2.20 -7.13 -10.12
N ARG A 82 1.41 -6.06 -10.18
CA ARG A 82 1.14 -5.22 -9.00
C ARG A 82 0.34 -5.94 -7.92
N MET A 83 -0.40 -7.00 -8.25
CA MET A 83 -1.26 -7.74 -7.33
C MET A 83 -1.03 -9.23 -7.55
N MET A 84 -0.31 -9.87 -6.64
CA MET A 84 -0.02 -11.30 -6.71
C MET A 84 -0.61 -12.03 -5.50
N ILE A 85 -0.90 -13.31 -5.67
CA ILE A 85 -1.14 -14.25 -4.57
C ILE A 85 -0.24 -15.44 -4.81
N ASP A 86 0.56 -15.82 -3.80
CA ASP A 86 1.53 -16.92 -3.88
C ASP A 86 2.48 -16.76 -5.10
N HIS A 87 2.97 -15.54 -5.28
CA HIS A 87 3.74 -15.05 -6.45
C HIS A 87 3.09 -15.31 -7.83
N GLN A 88 1.78 -15.60 -7.89
CA GLN A 88 1.02 -15.62 -9.14
C GLN A 88 0.33 -14.27 -9.34
N PRO A 89 0.67 -13.52 -10.42
CA PRO A 89 -0.05 -12.31 -10.78
C PRO A 89 -1.55 -12.56 -10.92
N ILE A 90 -2.37 -11.57 -10.55
CA ILE A 90 -3.83 -11.62 -10.71
C ILE A 90 -4.18 -12.05 -12.16
N PRO A 91 -5.00 -13.09 -12.38
CA PRO A 91 -5.39 -13.48 -13.73
C PRO A 91 -6.18 -12.37 -14.44
N ASP A 92 -6.12 -12.31 -15.76
CA ASP A 92 -6.81 -11.26 -16.55
C ASP A 92 -8.30 -11.19 -16.26
N ALA A 93 -8.96 -12.34 -16.21
CA ALA A 93 -10.39 -12.42 -15.92
C ALA A 93 -10.72 -11.89 -14.51
N GLU A 94 -9.84 -12.12 -13.53
CA GLU A 94 -9.99 -11.61 -12.17
C GLU A 94 -9.71 -10.10 -12.10
N LEU A 95 -8.73 -9.59 -12.86
CA LEU A 95 -8.48 -8.16 -12.97
C LEU A 95 -9.68 -7.45 -13.60
N VAL A 96 -10.24 -7.97 -14.69
CA VAL A 96 -11.46 -7.45 -15.32
C VAL A 96 -12.61 -7.40 -14.33
N LYS A 97 -12.79 -8.48 -13.54
CA LYS A 97 -13.81 -8.53 -12.48
C LYS A 97 -13.57 -7.47 -11.40
N ALA A 98 -12.34 -7.36 -10.90
CA ALA A 98 -11.98 -6.36 -9.89
C ALA A 98 -12.25 -4.94 -10.39
N VAL A 99 -11.84 -4.63 -11.62
CA VAL A 99 -12.08 -3.32 -12.24
C VAL A 99 -13.58 -3.04 -12.38
N ALA A 100 -14.37 -4.01 -12.81
CA ALA A 100 -15.83 -3.85 -12.91
C ALA A 100 -16.48 -3.55 -11.54
N VAL A 101 -16.03 -4.23 -10.48
CA VAL A 101 -16.50 -3.99 -9.11
C VAL A 101 -16.13 -2.58 -8.64
N GLY A 102 -14.88 -2.15 -8.84
CA GLY A 102 -14.44 -0.80 -8.50
C GLY A 102 -15.17 0.29 -9.28
N GLN A 103 -15.42 0.06 -10.58
CA GLN A 103 -16.19 0.97 -11.41
C GLN A 103 -17.63 1.10 -10.91
N GLN A 104 -18.28 -0.02 -10.56
CA GLN A 104 -19.63 -0.01 -10.01
C GLN A 104 -19.69 0.78 -8.70
N ALA A 105 -18.74 0.58 -7.79
CA ALA A 105 -18.65 1.33 -6.54
C ALA A 105 -18.49 2.84 -6.79
N LEU A 106 -17.62 3.23 -7.72
CA LEU A 106 -17.45 4.64 -8.12
C LEU A 106 -18.72 5.22 -8.73
N THR A 107 -19.43 4.48 -9.58
CA THR A 107 -20.70 4.93 -10.16
C THR A 107 -21.74 5.19 -9.07
N GLN A 108 -21.86 4.30 -8.08
CA GLN A 108 -22.77 4.48 -6.95
C GLN A 108 -22.39 5.70 -6.11
N LEU A 109 -21.11 5.88 -5.80
CA LEU A 109 -20.61 7.05 -5.07
C LEU A 109 -20.91 8.36 -5.82
N ARG A 110 -20.77 8.36 -7.15
CA ARG A 110 -21.08 9.53 -8.00
C ARG A 110 -22.57 9.85 -8.10
N GLN A 111 -23.47 8.91 -7.83
CA GLN A 111 -24.89 9.22 -7.73
C GLN A 111 -25.19 10.10 -6.50
N ALA A 112 -24.47 9.88 -5.39
CA ALA A 112 -24.61 10.68 -4.18
C ALA A 112 -23.72 11.95 -4.19
N THR A 113 -22.57 11.89 -4.85
CA THR A 113 -21.59 12.99 -4.93
C THR A 113 -21.01 13.07 -6.34
N PRO A 114 -21.63 13.83 -7.26
CA PRO A 114 -21.28 13.83 -8.70
C PRO A 114 -19.80 14.05 -9.02
N ASP A 115 -19.13 14.93 -8.27
CA ASP A 115 -17.73 15.28 -8.47
C ASP A 115 -16.74 14.31 -7.78
N PHE A 116 -17.24 13.23 -7.17
CA PHE A 116 -16.38 12.27 -6.50
C PHE A 116 -15.48 11.54 -7.51
N GLY A 117 -14.18 11.57 -7.23
CA GLY A 117 -13.15 10.87 -7.98
C GLY A 117 -12.06 10.38 -7.06
N VAL A 118 -11.23 9.49 -7.59
CA VAL A 118 -10.01 8.99 -6.97
C VAL A 118 -8.86 9.12 -7.96
N THR A 119 -7.63 9.01 -7.50
CA THR A 119 -6.45 8.86 -8.36
C THR A 119 -6.30 7.43 -8.85
N GLU A 120 -5.48 7.21 -9.88
CA GLU A 120 -5.10 5.87 -10.35
C GLU A 120 -4.59 5.00 -9.19
N PHE A 121 -3.67 5.54 -8.37
CA PHE A 121 -3.08 4.78 -7.27
C PHE A 121 -4.09 4.45 -6.16
N GLU A 122 -4.98 5.38 -5.82
CA GLU A 122 -6.09 5.12 -4.89
C GLU A 122 -7.04 4.03 -5.40
N PHE A 123 -7.37 4.05 -6.69
CA PHE A 123 -8.22 3.02 -7.32
C PHE A 123 -7.56 1.64 -7.25
N ILE A 124 -6.31 1.51 -7.72
CA ILE A 124 -5.59 0.23 -7.75
C ILE A 124 -5.38 -0.30 -6.33
N THR A 125 -5.05 0.57 -5.36
CA THR A 125 -4.87 0.17 -3.96
C THR A 125 -6.16 -0.40 -3.38
N ALA A 126 -7.30 0.25 -3.65
CA ALA A 126 -8.60 -0.24 -3.18
C ALA A 126 -8.96 -1.60 -3.81
N LEU A 127 -8.66 -1.78 -5.11
CA LEU A 127 -8.84 -3.07 -5.78
C LEU A 127 -7.94 -4.16 -5.21
N ALA A 128 -6.69 -3.86 -4.86
CA ALA A 128 -5.78 -4.82 -4.25
C ALA A 128 -6.32 -5.32 -2.90
N PHE A 129 -6.75 -4.41 -2.02
CA PHE A 129 -7.36 -4.79 -0.73
C PHE A 129 -8.62 -5.64 -0.93
N TRP A 130 -9.50 -5.22 -1.84
CA TRP A 130 -10.70 -6.00 -2.16
C TRP A 130 -10.34 -7.39 -2.69
N TYR A 131 -9.38 -7.49 -3.61
CA TYR A 131 -8.96 -8.75 -4.22
C TYR A 131 -8.40 -9.73 -3.16
N PHE A 132 -7.55 -9.25 -2.26
CA PHE A 132 -7.01 -10.06 -1.18
C PHE A 132 -8.08 -10.54 -0.19
N ASP A 133 -9.06 -9.69 0.17
CA ASP A 133 -10.21 -10.08 1.00
C ASP A 133 -11.07 -11.15 0.31
N GLN A 134 -11.36 -10.97 -0.98
CA GLN A 134 -12.15 -11.95 -1.76
C GLN A 134 -11.46 -13.30 -1.90
N LYS A 135 -10.14 -13.31 -1.97
CA LYS A 135 -9.34 -14.54 -2.06
C LYS A 135 -9.00 -15.13 -0.70
N GLN A 136 -9.34 -14.44 0.39
CA GLN A 136 -9.14 -14.87 1.77
C GLN A 136 -7.68 -15.28 2.03
N VAL A 137 -6.73 -14.45 1.58
CA VAL A 137 -5.31 -14.67 1.88
C VAL A 137 -5.09 -14.60 3.39
N ASP A 138 -4.17 -15.40 3.91
CA ASP A 138 -3.84 -15.40 5.34
C ASP A 138 -3.22 -14.06 5.75
N LEU A 139 -2.40 -13.48 4.87
CA LEU A 139 -1.74 -12.20 5.06
C LEU A 139 -1.45 -11.52 3.72
N ALA A 140 -1.45 -10.19 3.68
CA ALA A 140 -0.99 -9.43 2.54
C ALA A 140 0.22 -8.54 2.87
N VAL A 141 1.29 -8.64 2.08
CA VAL A 141 2.46 -7.76 2.12
C VAL A 141 2.18 -6.56 1.20
N ILE A 142 2.14 -5.37 1.79
CA ILE A 142 1.73 -4.13 1.12
C ILE A 142 2.93 -3.21 1.00
N GLU A 143 3.41 -2.98 -0.22
CA GLU A 143 4.43 -1.98 -0.52
C GLU A 143 3.80 -0.58 -0.60
N VAL A 144 4.35 0.37 0.15
CA VAL A 144 4.01 1.79 0.06
C VAL A 144 4.42 2.34 -1.31
N GLY A 145 3.53 3.13 -1.93
CA GLY A 145 3.85 3.83 -3.17
C GLY A 145 4.93 4.89 -2.96
N ILE A 146 4.60 5.95 -2.22
CA ILE A 146 5.53 7.04 -1.91
C ILE A 146 5.38 7.50 -0.45
N GLY A 147 6.48 7.47 0.29
CA GLY A 147 6.54 7.99 1.65
C GLY A 147 5.99 7.01 2.67
N GLY A 148 4.73 7.18 3.09
CA GLY A 148 4.12 6.39 4.15
C GLY A 148 2.88 7.05 4.74
N ASP A 149 3.08 8.12 5.51
CA ASP A 149 2.04 8.82 6.27
C ASP A 149 0.81 9.18 5.44
N THR A 150 1.01 9.78 4.27
CA THR A 150 -0.05 10.20 3.35
C THR A 150 -0.23 9.28 2.14
N ASP A 151 0.32 8.07 2.17
CA ASP A 151 0.22 7.12 1.07
C ASP A 151 -1.15 6.42 1.08
N SER A 152 -1.71 6.13 -0.10
CA SER A 152 -3.01 5.45 -0.21
C SER A 152 -3.05 4.10 0.51
N THR A 153 -1.91 3.43 0.65
CA THR A 153 -1.84 2.16 1.38
C THR A 153 -1.96 2.33 2.90
N ASN A 154 -1.83 3.53 3.46
CA ASN A 154 -1.82 3.80 4.90
C ASN A 154 -3.21 3.84 5.56
N VAL A 155 -4.06 2.88 5.18
CA VAL A 155 -5.44 2.71 5.64
C VAL A 155 -5.63 1.40 6.41
N ILE A 156 -4.53 0.75 6.79
CA ILE A 156 -4.46 -0.54 7.48
C ILE A 156 -3.79 -0.43 8.85
N THR A 157 -4.06 -1.40 9.73
CA THR A 157 -3.23 -1.67 10.92
C THR A 157 -2.49 -2.99 10.68
N PRO A 158 -1.18 -2.97 10.38
CA PRO A 158 -0.44 -4.18 10.06
C PRO A 158 -0.06 -4.95 11.33
N VAL A 159 0.34 -6.21 11.17
CA VAL A 159 0.94 -7.02 12.24
C VAL A 159 2.41 -6.62 12.47
N VAL A 160 3.08 -6.09 11.45
CA VAL A 160 4.42 -5.49 11.53
C VAL A 160 4.59 -4.44 10.42
N SER A 161 5.24 -3.33 10.75
CA SER A 161 5.69 -2.33 9.77
C SER A 161 7.18 -2.52 9.45
N VAL A 162 7.58 -2.25 8.21
CA VAL A 162 8.97 -2.36 7.76
C VAL A 162 9.40 -1.05 7.12
N LEU A 163 10.53 -0.50 7.58
CA LEU A 163 11.18 0.67 6.98
C LEU A 163 12.59 0.28 6.58
N THR A 164 12.81 -0.02 5.30
CA THR A 164 14.10 -0.58 4.83
C THR A 164 15.24 0.42 4.96
N GLU A 165 15.09 1.62 4.42
CA GLU A 165 16.11 2.67 4.35
C GLU A 165 15.47 4.06 4.25
N VAL A 166 16.18 5.10 4.71
CA VAL A 166 15.89 6.51 4.40
C VAL A 166 17.08 7.16 3.71
N ALA A 167 16.86 7.63 2.50
CA ALA A 167 17.79 8.48 1.74
C ALA A 167 17.02 9.61 1.05
N LEU A 168 17.75 10.63 0.55
CA LEU A 168 17.17 11.74 -0.21
C LEU A 168 16.54 11.21 -1.50
N ASP A 169 15.22 11.27 -1.57
CA ASP A 169 14.42 10.89 -2.73
C ASP A 169 13.03 11.53 -2.64
N HIS A 170 12.37 11.73 -3.78
CA HIS A 170 11.05 12.35 -3.86
C HIS A 170 10.92 13.66 -3.07
N GLN A 171 11.98 14.48 -3.04
CA GLN A 171 12.07 15.69 -2.21
C GLN A 171 10.90 16.66 -2.40
N LYS A 172 10.41 16.81 -3.64
CA LYS A 172 9.23 17.65 -3.95
C LYS A 172 7.96 17.23 -3.22
N LEU A 173 7.87 15.97 -2.77
CA LEU A 173 6.72 15.39 -2.08
C LEU A 173 6.98 15.15 -0.60
N LEU A 174 8.22 14.81 -0.22
CA LEU A 174 8.56 14.32 1.11
C LEU A 174 9.41 15.31 1.93
N GLY A 175 9.91 16.39 1.30
CA GLY A 175 10.78 17.39 1.90
C GLY A 175 12.26 17.21 1.53
N ASP A 176 13.05 18.25 1.80
CA ASP A 176 14.44 18.37 1.37
C ASP A 176 15.48 17.82 2.37
N THR A 177 15.04 17.18 3.45
CA THR A 177 15.92 16.65 4.49
C THR A 177 15.60 15.20 4.82
N ILE A 178 16.60 14.47 5.31
CA ILE A 178 16.42 13.10 5.82
C ILE A 178 15.35 13.06 6.91
N THR A 179 15.35 14.02 7.82
CA THR A 179 14.33 14.13 8.88
C THR A 179 12.91 14.26 8.33
N ALA A 180 12.70 15.10 7.30
CA ALA A 180 11.38 15.27 6.69
C ALA A 180 10.91 13.97 6.01
N ILE A 181 11.79 13.34 5.22
CA ILE A 181 11.49 12.08 4.54
C ILE A 181 11.25 10.95 5.55
N ALA A 182 12.08 10.84 6.58
CA ALA A 182 11.93 9.85 7.66
C ALA A 182 10.62 10.03 8.40
N THR A 183 10.20 11.28 8.67
CA THR A 183 8.92 11.58 9.35
C THR A 183 7.76 11.03 8.54
N HIS A 184 7.79 11.25 7.22
CA HIS A 184 6.76 10.74 6.33
C HIS A 184 6.77 9.20 6.25
N LYS A 185 7.95 8.55 6.22
CA LYS A 185 8.03 7.08 6.19
C LYS A 185 7.59 6.46 7.52
N ALA A 186 7.95 7.07 8.64
CA ALA A 186 7.54 6.65 9.98
C ALA A 186 6.03 6.71 10.22
N GLY A 187 5.25 7.35 9.34
CA GLY A 187 3.78 7.38 9.39
C GLY A 187 3.10 6.00 9.31
N ILE A 188 3.78 4.97 8.79
CA ILE A 188 3.26 3.60 8.80
C ILE A 188 3.46 2.87 10.14
N ILE A 189 4.21 3.44 11.08
CA ILE A 189 4.41 2.87 12.42
C ILE A 189 3.16 3.16 13.25
N LYS A 190 2.43 2.10 13.63
CA LYS A 190 1.14 2.17 14.34
C LYS A 190 1.29 1.84 15.83
N PRO A 191 0.41 2.36 16.70
CA PRO A 191 0.46 2.09 18.13
C PRO A 191 0.56 0.59 18.45
N HIS A 192 1.53 0.22 19.28
CA HIS A 192 1.77 -1.16 19.73
C HIS A 192 2.10 -2.18 18.62
N VAL A 193 2.27 -1.74 17.37
CA VAL A 193 2.69 -2.61 16.26
C VAL A 193 4.21 -2.56 16.15
N PRO A 194 4.91 -3.71 16.10
CA PRO A 194 6.37 -3.73 15.95
C PRO A 194 6.80 -3.10 14.62
N VAL A 195 8.01 -2.53 14.61
CA VAL A 195 8.66 -2.04 13.39
C VAL A 195 10.04 -2.68 13.23
N VAL A 196 10.31 -3.15 12.01
CA VAL A 196 11.62 -3.64 11.58
C VAL A 196 12.27 -2.58 10.68
N THR A 197 13.52 -2.24 10.96
CA THR A 197 14.29 -1.32 10.10
C THR A 197 15.65 -1.88 9.75
N GLY A 198 16.19 -1.44 8.61
CA GLY A 198 17.62 -1.56 8.34
C GLY A 198 18.45 -0.61 9.21
N ASN A 199 19.75 -0.52 8.93
CA ASN A 199 20.65 0.42 9.56
C ASN A 199 20.41 1.85 9.05
N LEU A 200 19.64 2.63 9.80
CA LEU A 200 19.25 3.99 9.41
C LEU A 200 20.36 5.00 9.71
N VAL A 201 20.47 6.02 8.85
CA VAL A 201 21.32 7.19 9.12
C VAL A 201 20.84 7.95 10.37
N PRO A 202 21.72 8.67 11.08
CA PRO A 202 21.40 9.24 12.40
C PRO A 202 20.11 10.06 12.47
N ASP A 203 19.86 10.91 11.46
CA ASP A 203 18.65 11.74 11.40
C ASP A 203 17.37 10.90 11.28
N ALA A 204 17.42 9.82 10.50
CA ALA A 204 16.29 8.91 10.36
C ALA A 204 16.11 8.01 11.60
N ASP A 205 17.21 7.54 12.20
CA ASP A 205 17.18 6.79 13.45
C ASP A 205 16.51 7.60 14.56
N ALA A 206 16.85 8.89 14.70
CA ALA A 206 16.25 9.78 15.69
C ALA A 206 14.73 9.94 15.49
N VAL A 207 14.27 10.04 14.24
CA VAL A 207 12.83 10.12 13.93
C VAL A 207 12.12 8.82 14.28
N VAL A 208 12.68 7.67 13.91
CA VAL A 208 12.09 6.37 14.25
C VAL A 208 12.09 6.16 15.77
N ALA A 209 13.17 6.53 16.48
CA ALA A 209 13.25 6.48 17.94
C ALA A 209 12.10 7.24 18.61
N ALA A 210 11.88 8.49 18.18
CA ALA A 210 10.78 9.31 18.68
C ALA A 210 9.42 8.69 18.34
N LYS A 211 9.24 8.18 17.12
CA LYS A 211 7.98 7.56 16.68
C LYS A 211 7.66 6.31 17.48
N VAL A 212 8.62 5.40 17.70
CA VAL A 212 8.39 4.16 18.45
C VAL A 212 8.13 4.42 19.93
N ALA A 213 8.75 5.45 20.51
CA ALA A 213 8.43 5.90 21.86
C ALA A 213 6.99 6.42 21.95
N ALA A 214 6.56 7.25 21.00
CA ALA A 214 5.20 7.80 20.97
C ALA A 214 4.12 6.74 20.70
N THR A 215 4.45 5.68 19.96
CA THR A 215 3.53 4.59 19.60
C THR A 215 3.63 3.39 20.53
N ALA A 216 4.58 3.37 21.48
CA ALA A 216 4.91 2.23 22.32
C ALA A 216 5.12 0.94 21.49
N SER A 217 5.82 1.07 20.36
CA SER A 217 6.13 0.00 19.43
C SER A 217 7.47 -0.65 19.77
N THR A 218 7.56 -1.97 19.63
CA THR A 218 8.87 -2.66 19.65
C THR A 218 9.65 -2.33 18.38
N TRP A 219 10.89 -1.88 18.54
CA TRP A 219 11.77 -1.57 17.41
C TRP A 219 12.87 -2.61 17.27
N LEU A 220 12.86 -3.32 16.14
CA LEU A 220 13.87 -4.30 15.74
C LEU A 220 14.79 -3.68 14.68
N ARG A 221 16.09 -3.60 14.97
CA ARG A 221 17.12 -2.97 14.12
C ARG A 221 18.08 -4.03 13.58
N PHE A 222 18.36 -4.02 12.28
CA PHE A 222 19.27 -4.95 11.61
C PHE A 222 20.23 -4.25 10.66
#